data_AF-A0A9D6S872-F1
#
_entry.id   AF-A0A9D6S872-F1
#
_cell.length_a   1.000
_cell.length_b   1.000
_cell.length_c   1.000
_cell.angle_alpha   90.00
_cell.angle_beta   90.00
_cell.angle_gamma   90.00
#
_symmetry.space_group_name_H-M   'P 1'
#
loop_
_entity.id
_entity.type
_entity.pdbx_description
1 polymer ?
#
loop_
_entity_poly.entity_id
_entity_poly.type
_entity_poly.pdbx_seq_one_letter_code
_entity_poly.pdbx_strand_id
1 'polypeptide(L)'
;MKSLKTINLLPRKKKEVENVQKVGKYLSLVGVVVLIIFLVVYSLNFVFLSYLTLRNKSIEEKISILSASLNQKKDTEAIWIAGVSKLVSIEEIIQKGQPFRAFLEDLFNNFTSGIKIISVAIQPNGEVKMDLTAPTSEVLNDVVVKLLEKEK
;
A
#
# COMPACT_ATOMS: atom_id res chain seq x y z
N MET A 1 -95.24 22.77 -63.82
CA MET A 1 -93.90 22.97 -63.21
C MET A 1 -93.30 21.61 -62.88
N LYS A 2 -92.25 21.17 -63.59
CA LYS A 2 -91.54 19.92 -63.30
C LYS A 2 -90.41 20.22 -62.30
N SER A 3 -90.46 19.58 -61.14
CA SER A 3 -89.42 19.65 -60.11
C SER A 3 -88.13 19.03 -60.66
N LEU A 4 -87.06 19.83 -60.74
CA LEU A 4 -85.72 19.38 -61.09
C LEU A 4 -85.18 18.54 -59.93
N LYS A 5 -85.23 17.20 -60.08
CA LYS A 5 -84.48 16.30 -59.20
C LYS A 5 -83.00 16.48 -59.46
N THR A 6 -82.30 17.18 -58.57
CA THR A 6 -80.85 17.22 -58.51
C THR A 6 -80.31 15.83 -58.17
N ILE A 7 -79.79 15.13 -59.18
CA ILE A 7 -79.05 13.89 -59.02
C ILE A 7 -77.65 14.28 -58.53
N ASN A 8 -77.36 14.01 -57.26
CA ASN A 8 -76.06 14.27 -56.67
C ASN A 8 -75.05 13.22 -57.19
N LEU A 9 -74.25 13.59 -58.19
CA LEU A 9 -73.29 12.75 -58.91
C LEU A 9 -71.93 12.58 -58.18
N LEU A 10 -71.89 12.64 -56.86
CA LEU A 10 -70.66 12.36 -56.13
C LEU A 10 -70.48 10.83 -56.03
N PRO A 11 -69.44 10.24 -56.66
CA PRO A 11 -69.18 8.81 -56.52
C PRO A 11 -68.92 8.50 -55.03
N ARG A 12 -69.65 7.53 -54.47
CA ARG A 12 -69.44 7.05 -53.09
C ARG A 12 -68.01 6.52 -52.95
N LYS A 13 -67.09 7.33 -52.42
CA LYS A 13 -65.72 6.95 -52.02
C LYS A 13 -65.65 5.99 -50.83
N LYS A 14 -66.54 5.00 -50.72
CA LYS A 14 -66.57 4.09 -49.55
C LYS A 14 -65.35 3.17 -49.47
N LYS A 15 -64.80 2.73 -50.60
CA LYS A 15 -63.68 1.77 -50.64
C LYS A 15 -62.34 2.34 -50.15
N GLU A 16 -62.06 3.63 -50.42
CA GLU A 16 -60.80 4.26 -49.96
C GLU A 16 -60.79 4.42 -48.43
N VAL A 17 -61.92 4.84 -47.84
CA VAL A 17 -62.04 5.04 -46.39
C VAL A 17 -61.87 3.71 -45.64
N GLU A 18 -62.40 2.62 -46.18
CA GLU A 18 -62.31 1.29 -45.57
C GLU A 18 -60.87 0.71 -45.61
N ASN A 19 -60.14 0.95 -46.70
CA ASN A 19 -58.73 0.56 -46.81
C ASN A 19 -57.84 1.39 -45.88
N VAL A 20 -58.08 2.70 -45.75
CA VAL A 20 -57.33 3.57 -44.82
C VAL A 20 -57.58 3.16 -43.37
N GLN A 21 -58.81 2.80 -43.00
CA GLN A 21 -59.13 2.30 -41.66
C GLN A 21 -58.45 0.95 -41.35
N LYS A 22 -58.37 0.04 -42.34
CA LYS A 22 -57.64 -1.22 -42.17
C LYS A 22 -56.15 -0.98 -41.94
N VAL A 23 -55.52 -0.12 -42.75
CA VAL A 23 -54.10 0.26 -42.60
C VAL A 23 -53.84 0.89 -41.22
N GLY A 24 -54.73 1.78 -40.75
CA GLY A 24 -54.61 2.37 -39.41
C GLY A 24 -54.64 1.34 -38.27
N LYS A 25 -55.49 0.30 -38.38
CA LYS A 25 -55.52 -0.81 -37.40
C LYS A 25 -54.22 -1.62 -37.41
N TYR A 26 -53.68 -1.93 -38.58
CA TYR A 26 -52.40 -2.63 -38.70
C TYR A 26 -51.24 -1.81 -38.13
N LEU A 27 -51.19 -0.50 -38.41
CA LEU A 27 -50.21 0.41 -37.82
C LEU A 27 -50.30 0.46 -36.29
N SER A 28 -51.52 0.53 -35.75
CA SER A 28 -51.71 0.47 -34.29
C SER A 28 -51.20 -0.84 -33.70
N LEU A 29 -51.41 -1.96 -34.38
CA LEU A 29 -51.00 -3.28 -33.92
C LEU A 29 -49.47 -3.43 -33.96
N VAL A 30 -48.83 -2.95 -35.04
CA VAL A 30 -47.36 -2.87 -35.13
C VAL A 30 -46.79 -1.98 -34.03
N GLY A 31 -47.41 -0.82 -33.76
CA GLY A 31 -47.00 0.08 -32.69
C GLY A 31 -46.99 -0.59 -31.31
N VAL A 32 -48.04 -1.37 -31.00
CA VAL A 32 -48.12 -2.14 -29.75
C VAL A 32 -47.01 -3.21 -29.69
N VAL A 33 -46.77 -3.94 -30.79
CA VAL A 33 -45.71 -4.97 -30.83
C VAL A 33 -44.33 -4.34 -30.62
N VAL A 34 -44.04 -3.21 -31.26
CA VAL A 34 -42.78 -2.48 -31.08
C VAL A 34 -42.62 -1.99 -29.64
N LEU A 35 -43.70 -1.50 -29.02
CA LEU A 35 -43.67 -1.04 -27.63
C LEU A 35 -43.41 -2.19 -26.65
N ILE A 36 -43.98 -3.37 -26.90
CA ILE A 36 -43.70 -4.58 -26.12
C ILE A 36 -42.23 -5.00 -26.26
N ILE A 37 -41.71 -5.04 -27.50
CA ILE A 37 -40.30 -5.37 -27.73
C ILE A 37 -39.38 -4.36 -27.01
N PHE A 38 -39.71 -3.08 -27.10
CA PHE A 38 -38.97 -2.02 -26.41
C PHE A 38 -38.97 -2.23 -24.88
N LEU A 39 -40.12 -2.52 -24.28
CA LEU A 39 -40.24 -2.81 -22.85
C LEU A 39 -39.37 -4.01 -22.44
N VAL A 40 -39.41 -5.09 -23.20
CA VAL A 40 -38.60 -6.30 -22.91
C VAL A 40 -37.10 -5.97 -22.97
N VAL A 41 -36.66 -5.30 -24.04
CA VAL A 41 -35.24 -4.92 -24.21
C VAL A 41 -34.79 -3.94 -23.13
N TYR A 42 -35.65 -2.98 -22.76
CA TYR A 42 -35.38 -2.03 -21.69
C TYR A 42 -35.23 -2.73 -20.33
N SER A 43 -36.14 -3.64 -19.99
CA SER A 43 -36.08 -4.42 -18.76
C SER A 43 -34.82 -5.29 -18.69
N LEU A 44 -34.45 -5.96 -19.79
CA LEU A 44 -33.22 -6.74 -19.86
C LEU A 44 -31.97 -5.88 -19.64
N ASN A 45 -31.89 -4.71 -20.29
CA ASN A 45 -30.80 -3.77 -20.08
C ASN A 45 -30.72 -3.30 -18.62
N PHE A 46 -31.86 -2.98 -18.01
CA PHE A 46 -31.91 -2.52 -16.62
C PHE A 46 -31.40 -3.60 -15.64
N VAL A 47 -31.80 -4.86 -15.84
CA VAL A 47 -31.32 -5.99 -15.03
C VAL A 47 -29.82 -6.19 -15.22
N PHE A 48 -29.34 -6.11 -16.47
CA PHE A 48 -27.92 -6.27 -16.78
C PHE A 48 -27.04 -5.17 -16.14
N LEU A 49 -27.45 -3.91 -16.25
CA LEU A 49 -26.79 -2.78 -15.59
C LEU A 49 -26.75 -2.93 -14.07
N SER A 50 -27.86 -3.37 -13.48
CA SER A 50 -27.94 -3.61 -12.03
C SER A 50 -26.97 -4.71 -11.60
N TYR A 51 -26.89 -5.80 -12.35
CA TYR A 51 -25.95 -6.90 -12.10
C TYR A 51 -24.49 -6.43 -12.20
N LEU A 52 -24.13 -5.69 -13.26
CA LEU A 52 -22.77 -5.15 -13.41
C LEU A 52 -22.39 -4.21 -12.27
N THR A 53 -23.31 -3.35 -11.85
CA THR A 53 -23.09 -2.42 -10.74
C THR A 53 -22.82 -3.16 -9.42
N LEU A 54 -23.62 -4.19 -9.12
CA LEU A 54 -23.43 -5.04 -7.94
C LEU A 54 -22.08 -5.78 -7.99
N ARG A 55 -21.73 -6.33 -9.15
CA ARG A 55 -20.46 -7.05 -9.33
C ARG A 55 -19.26 -6.12 -9.15
N ASN A 56 -19.32 -4.91 -9.71
CA ASN A 56 -18.26 -3.91 -9.55
C ASN A 56 -18.08 -3.51 -8.08
N LYS A 57 -19.17 -3.23 -7.36
CA LYS A 57 -19.08 -2.93 -5.91
C LYS A 57 -18.45 -4.07 -5.12
N SER A 58 -18.81 -5.33 -5.41
CA SER A 58 -18.19 -6.48 -4.75
C SER A 58 -16.70 -6.62 -5.07
N ILE A 59 -16.29 -6.30 -6.30
CA ILE A 59 -14.87 -6.31 -6.69
C ILE A 59 -14.12 -5.18 -5.97
N GLU A 60 -14.67 -3.97 -5.91
CA GLU A 60 -14.09 -2.85 -5.17
C GLU A 60 -13.92 -3.17 -3.68
N GLU A 61 -14.92 -3.80 -3.06
CA GLU A 61 -14.86 -4.25 -1.67
C GLU A 61 -13.74 -5.29 -1.46
N LYS A 62 -13.63 -6.27 -2.37
CA LYS A 62 -12.53 -7.26 -2.34
C LYS A 62 -11.16 -6.59 -2.51
N ILE A 63 -11.03 -5.61 -3.41
CA ILE A 63 -9.79 -4.84 -3.61
C ILE A 63 -9.44 -4.07 -2.34
N SER A 64 -10.43 -3.45 -1.69
CA SER A 64 -10.24 -2.70 -0.44
C SER A 64 -9.76 -3.61 0.69
N ILE A 65 -10.42 -4.76 0.90
CA ILE A 65 -10.00 -5.76 1.90
C ILE A 65 -8.58 -6.26 1.61
N LEU A 66 -8.27 -6.57 0.35
CA LEU A 66 -6.95 -7.06 -0.04
C LEU A 66 -5.88 -5.99 0.16
N SER A 67 -6.17 -4.73 -0.16
CA SER A 67 -5.27 -3.60 0.04
C SER A 67 -5.00 -3.34 1.52
N ALA A 68 -6.03 -3.44 2.37
CA ALA A 68 -5.87 -3.33 3.82
C ALA A 68 -4.98 -4.46 4.38
N SER A 69 -5.20 -5.70 3.93
CA SER A 69 -4.36 -6.84 4.33
C SER A 69 -2.91 -6.68 3.87
N LEU A 70 -2.68 -6.14 2.67
CA LEU A 70 -1.35 -5.90 2.12
C LEU A 70 -0.61 -4.80 2.89
N ASN A 71 -1.29 -3.73 3.27
CA ASN A 71 -0.71 -2.67 4.11
C ASN A 71 -0.33 -3.20 5.49
N GLN A 72 -1.20 -4.01 6.12
CA GLN A 72 -0.88 -4.62 7.41
C GLN A 72 0.37 -5.53 7.34
N LYS A 73 0.52 -6.29 6.24
CA LYS A 73 1.73 -7.10 6.01
C LYS A 73 2.97 -6.24 5.79
N LYS A 74 2.88 -5.16 5.03
CA LYS A 74 3.99 -4.20 4.84
C LYS A 74 4.43 -3.58 6.15
N ASP A 75 3.50 -3.19 7.02
CA ASP A 75 3.84 -2.63 8.33
C ASP A 75 4.56 -3.66 9.20
N THR A 76 4.11 -4.93 9.15
CA THR A 76 4.76 -6.04 9.87
C THR A 76 6.18 -6.30 9.35
N GLU A 77 6.37 -6.31 8.02
CA GLU A 77 7.68 -6.47 7.39
C GLU A 77 8.61 -5.28 7.70
N ALA A 78 8.09 -4.05 7.68
CA ALA A 78 8.86 -2.87 8.04
C ALA A 78 9.33 -2.89 9.50
N ILE A 79 8.47 -3.33 10.42
CA ILE A 79 8.83 -3.54 11.83
C ILE A 79 9.90 -4.64 11.96
N TRP A 80 9.76 -5.74 11.21
CA TRP A 80 10.75 -6.82 11.22
C TRP A 80 12.12 -6.36 10.70
N ILE A 81 12.16 -5.66 9.56
CA ILE A 81 13.40 -5.10 8.98
C ILE A 81 14.04 -4.11 9.96
N ALA A 82 13.25 -3.21 10.57
CA ALA A 82 13.77 -2.26 11.56
C ALA A 82 14.32 -2.97 12.81
N GLY A 83 13.67 -4.06 13.25
CA GLY A 83 14.13 -4.89 14.36
C GLY A 83 15.46 -5.59 14.06
N VAL A 84 15.56 -6.24 12.89
CA VAL A 84 16.80 -6.90 12.43
C VAL A 84 17.93 -5.88 12.28
N SER A 85 17.67 -4.71 11.69
CA SER A 85 18.67 -3.64 11.55
C SER A 85 19.22 -3.20 12.90
N LYS A 86 18.37 -3.01 13.92
CA LYS A 86 18.82 -2.68 15.28
C LYS A 86 19.64 -3.80 15.91
N LEU A 87 19.26 -5.06 15.70
CA LEU A 87 20.02 -6.21 16.20
C LEU A 87 21.42 -6.28 15.57
N VAL A 88 21.53 -6.05 14.27
CA VAL A 88 22.82 -5.97 13.56
C VAL A 88 23.67 -4.82 14.12
N SER A 89 23.10 -3.64 14.36
CA SER A 89 23.83 -2.53 14.99
C SER A 89 24.31 -2.84 16.41
N ILE A 90 23.49 -3.56 17.20
CA ILE A 90 23.90 -4.03 18.53
C ILE A 90 25.05 -5.03 18.42
N GLU A 91 24.98 -5.98 17.49
CA GLU A 91 26.03 -6.95 17.23
C GLU A 91 27.34 -6.26 16.82
N GLU A 92 27.30 -5.27 15.94
CA GLU A 92 28.48 -4.48 15.57
C GLU A 92 29.09 -3.73 16.76
N ILE A 93 28.26 -3.17 17.66
CA ILE A 93 28.75 -2.51 18.88
C ILE A 93 29.41 -3.53 19.81
N ILE A 94 28.82 -4.72 19.98
CA ILE A 94 29.39 -5.79 20.80
C ILE A 94 30.71 -6.28 20.21
N GLN A 95 30.77 -6.52 18.90
CA GLN A 95 31.98 -6.96 18.20
C GLN A 95 33.09 -5.91 18.27
N LYS A 96 32.78 -4.60 18.17
CA LYS A 96 33.74 -3.51 18.39
C LYS A 96 34.18 -3.39 19.85
N GLY A 97 33.33 -3.77 20.81
CA GLY A 97 33.66 -3.79 22.24
C GLY A 97 34.52 -4.98 22.68
N GLN A 98 34.52 -6.10 21.95
CA GLN A 98 35.34 -7.28 22.26
C GLN A 98 36.86 -7.02 22.22
N PRO A 99 37.45 -6.35 21.21
CA PRO A 99 38.88 -6.03 21.22
C PRO A 99 39.25 -5.07 22.36
N PHE A 100 38.33 -4.18 22.76
CA PHE A 100 38.55 -3.29 23.91
C PHE A 100 38.59 -4.06 25.24
N ARG A 101 37.71 -5.06 25.43
CA ARG A 101 37.74 -5.90 26.63
C ARG A 101 39.04 -6.72 26.73
N ALA A 102 39.49 -7.31 25.63
CA ALA A 102 40.76 -8.03 25.57
C ALA A 102 41.94 -7.08 25.82
N PHE A 103 41.92 -5.87 25.24
CA PHE A 103 42.91 -4.82 25.50
C PHE A 103 42.95 -4.39 26.97
N LEU A 104 41.79 -4.20 27.62
CA LEU A 104 41.75 -3.87 29.04
C LEU A 104 42.31 -5.01 29.91
N GLU A 105 41.93 -6.24 29.64
CA GLU A 105 42.45 -7.40 30.37
C GLU A 105 43.97 -7.52 30.22
N ASP A 106 44.48 -7.28 29.01
CA ASP A 106 45.90 -7.27 28.70
C ASP A 106 46.64 -6.08 29.34
N LEU A 107 46.00 -4.93 29.49
CA LEU A 107 46.52 -3.81 30.27
C LEU A 107 46.62 -4.14 31.76
N PHE A 108 45.54 -4.64 32.37
CA PHE A 108 45.53 -4.99 33.79
C PHE A 108 46.53 -6.10 34.13
N ASN A 109 46.76 -7.04 33.21
CA ASN A 109 47.70 -8.14 33.43
C ASN A 109 49.17 -7.77 33.18
N ASN A 110 49.47 -6.79 32.32
CA ASN A 110 50.85 -6.42 31.95
C ASN A 110 51.40 -5.18 32.69
N PHE A 111 50.57 -4.45 33.44
CA PHE A 111 51.06 -3.35 34.25
C PHE A 111 51.89 -3.87 35.42
N THR A 112 53.18 -3.53 35.40
CA THR A 112 54.14 -3.90 36.44
C THR A 112 53.71 -3.31 37.79
N SER A 113 53.92 -4.10 38.85
CA SER A 113 53.56 -3.82 40.23
C SER A 113 53.90 -2.38 40.65
N GLY A 114 52.87 -1.54 40.81
CA GLY A 114 53.04 -0.17 41.31
C GLY A 114 52.06 0.86 40.75
N ILE A 115 51.47 0.62 39.58
CA ILE A 115 50.50 1.56 38.98
C ILE A 115 49.11 1.29 39.54
N LYS A 116 48.45 2.34 40.00
CA LYS A 116 47.05 2.30 40.42
C LYS A 116 46.19 2.99 39.37
N ILE A 117 45.32 2.21 38.74
CA ILE A 117 44.30 2.73 37.82
C ILE A 117 43.16 3.29 38.66
N ILE A 118 42.85 4.58 38.49
CA ILE A 118 41.77 5.27 39.21
C ILE A 118 40.47 5.14 38.42
N SER A 119 40.51 5.41 37.11
CA SER A 119 39.34 5.38 36.26
C SER A 119 39.70 5.04 34.80
N VAL A 120 38.78 4.36 34.13
CA VAL A 120 38.82 4.12 32.68
C VAL A 120 37.45 4.43 32.12
N ALA A 121 37.37 5.32 31.13
CA ALA A 121 36.12 5.69 30.47
C ALA A 121 36.29 5.73 28.95
N ILE A 122 35.34 5.15 28.23
CA ILE A 122 35.24 5.27 26.77
C ILE A 122 34.33 6.46 26.48
N GLN A 123 34.84 7.44 25.75
CA GLN A 123 34.07 8.61 25.33
C GLN A 123 33.19 8.27 24.10
N PRO A 124 32.12 9.05 23.85
CA PRO A 124 31.18 8.78 22.74
C PRO A 124 31.81 8.79 21.34
N ASN A 125 32.99 9.41 21.19
CA ASN A 125 33.79 9.46 19.97
C ASN A 125 34.71 8.22 19.77
N GLY A 126 34.71 7.28 20.72
CA GLY A 126 35.58 6.10 20.70
C GLY A 126 36.96 6.31 21.33
N GLU A 127 37.25 7.50 21.88
CA GLU A 127 38.49 7.76 22.60
C GLU A 127 38.46 7.14 24.00
N VAL A 128 39.57 6.53 24.42
CA VAL A 128 39.72 5.93 25.75
C VAL A 128 40.45 6.91 26.64
N LYS A 129 39.77 7.37 27.70
CA LYS A 129 40.38 8.18 28.76
C LYS A 129 40.74 7.27 29.94
N MET A 130 41.98 7.36 30.40
CA MET A 130 42.50 6.56 31.50
C MET A 130 43.20 7.46 32.52
N ASP A 131 42.78 7.37 33.77
CA ASP A 131 43.42 8.07 34.89
C ASP A 131 44.29 7.08 35.67
N LEU A 132 45.60 7.33 35.67
CA LEU A 132 46.61 6.46 36.28
C LEU A 132 47.38 7.22 37.37
N THR A 133 47.80 6.50 38.41
CA THR A 133 48.77 6.99 39.40
C THR A 133 49.96 6.04 39.44
N ALA A 134 51.16 6.60 39.29
CA ALA A 134 52.41 5.87 39.40
C ALA A 134 53.25 6.42 40.57
N PRO A 135 54.04 5.57 41.25
CA PRO A 135 54.87 5.97 42.39
C PRO A 135 56.10 6.77 41.97
N THR A 136 56.58 6.60 40.73
CA THR A 136 57.72 7.33 40.17
C THR A 136 57.47 7.69 38.70
N SER A 137 58.18 8.72 38.22
CA SER A 137 58.11 9.14 36.81
C SER A 137 58.65 8.09 35.84
N GLU A 138 59.58 7.23 36.28
CA GLU A 138 60.17 6.15 35.47
C GLU A 138 59.14 5.06 35.18
N VAL A 139 58.37 4.66 36.20
CA VAL A 139 57.29 3.67 36.04
C VAL A 139 56.19 4.19 35.11
N LEU A 140 55.91 5.50 35.12
CA LEU A 140 54.98 6.11 34.19
C LEU A 140 55.52 6.12 32.76
N ASN A 141 56.82 6.36 32.57
CA ASN A 141 57.43 6.36 31.24
C ASN A 141 57.41 4.96 30.61
N ASP A 142 57.72 3.92 31.37
CA ASP A 142 57.67 2.52 30.91
C ASP A 142 56.26 2.11 30.46
N VAL A 143 55.22 2.62 31.12
CA VAL A 143 53.82 2.42 30.73
C VAL A 143 53.50 3.07 29.40
N VAL A 144 53.90 4.33 29.23
CA VAL A 144 53.64 5.07 27.99
C VAL A 144 54.36 4.41 26.82
N VAL A 145 55.61 3.97 27.00
CA VAL A 145 56.35 3.25 25.96
C VAL A 145 55.67 1.94 25.57
N LYS A 146 55.23 1.12 26.55
CA LYS A 146 54.49 -0.14 26.28
C LYS A 146 53.16 0.09 25.57
N LEU A 147 52.47 1.20 25.85
CA LEU A 147 51.23 1.57 25.17
C LEU A 147 51.49 1.97 23.72
N LEU A 148 52.55 2.73 23.46
CA LEU A 148 52.95 3.16 22.11
C LEU A 148 53.46 1.99 21.25
N GLU A 149 54.10 0.99 21.85
CA GLU A 149 54.56 -0.21 21.13
C GLU A 149 53.39 -1.10 20.67
N LYS A 150 52.27 -1.12 21.40
CA LYS A 150 51.06 -1.87 21.04
C LYS A 150 50.13 -1.16 20.05
N GLU A 151 50.40 0.10 19.73
CA GLU A 151 49.65 0.86 18.71
C GLU A 151 50.13 0.55 17.28
N LYS A 152 51.28 -0.12 17.11
CA LYS A 152 51.80 -0.64 15.83
C LYS A 152 51.28 -2.04 15.52
#